data_AF-A0A536E7X6-F1
#
_entry.id   AF-A0A536E7X6-F1
#
_cell.length_a   1.000
_cell.length_b   1.000
_cell.length_c   1.000
_cell.angle_alpha   90.00
_cell.angle_beta   90.00
_cell.angle_gamma   90.00
#
_symmetry.space_group_name_H-M   'P 1'
#
loop_
_entity.id
_entity.type
_entity.pdbx_description
1 polymer ?
#
loop_
_entity_poly.entity_id
_entity_poly.type
_entity_poly.pdbx_seq_one_letter_code
_entity_poly.pdbx_strand_id
1 'polypeptide(L)'
;MRPNAIESLRAAQAALGEVIAPGLTSAFAVDSAQTVQMLLESLASEWDTAAESLSRDSETLRSLLSAAGEALTNAPAGNESLRPLVSEIEHRLRDDGTTSLMISELASRNGSLRATLESVLVTFEDQTGRPGSEKIDEVRIRIYKHLKEVAARGWSFWDVSSFRGRMAAINSADGVDDSRESVG
;
A
#
# COMPACT_ATOMS: atom_id res chain seq x y z
N MET A 1 -24.25 21.26 1.12
CA MET A 1 -23.15 20.48 0.52
C MET A 1 -22.67 19.48 1.56
N ARG A 2 -22.43 18.21 1.19
CA ARG A 2 -21.78 17.26 2.12
C ARG A 2 -20.25 17.52 2.11
N PRO A 3 -19.57 17.53 3.26
CA PRO A 3 -18.13 17.74 3.30
C PRO A 3 -17.40 16.63 2.55
N ASN A 4 -16.30 16.96 1.87
CA ASN A 4 -15.38 15.95 1.34
C ASN A 4 -14.52 15.35 2.48
N ALA A 5 -13.74 14.31 2.18
CA ALA A 5 -12.96 13.59 3.19
C ALA A 5 -11.91 14.48 3.89
N ILE A 6 -11.24 15.37 3.17
CA ILE A 6 -10.26 16.31 3.74
C ILE A 6 -10.96 17.30 4.66
N GLU A 7 -12.10 17.84 4.24
CA GLU A 7 -12.91 18.73 5.07
C GLU A 7 -13.39 18.04 6.35
N SER A 8 -13.74 16.75 6.26
CA SER A 8 -14.13 15.94 7.41
C SER A 8 -12.96 15.68 8.37
N LEU A 9 -11.76 15.41 7.83
CA LEU A 9 -10.54 15.25 8.63
C LEU A 9 -10.15 16.55 9.33
N ARG A 10 -10.18 17.68 8.62
CA ARG A 10 -9.90 19.00 9.19
C ARG A 10 -10.92 19.38 10.26
N ALA A 11 -12.20 19.06 10.05
CA ALA A 11 -13.23 19.27 11.06
C ALA A 11 -13.00 18.41 12.31
N ALA A 12 -12.55 17.16 12.15
CA ALA A 12 -12.20 16.29 13.28
C ALA A 12 -10.98 16.81 14.06
N GLN A 13 -9.95 17.31 13.36
CA GLN A 13 -8.79 17.96 13.97
C GLN A 13 -9.19 19.20 14.77
N ALA A 14 -10.02 20.07 14.18
CA ALA A 14 -10.53 21.27 14.85
C ALA A 14 -11.34 20.89 16.11
N ALA A 15 -12.24 19.91 16.01
CA ALA A 15 -13.01 19.44 17.16
C ALA A 15 -12.11 18.87 18.26
N LEU A 16 -11.08 18.10 17.90
CA LEU A 16 -10.13 17.56 18.87
C LEU A 16 -9.35 18.66 19.59
N GLY A 17 -8.79 19.62 18.86
CA GLY A 17 -7.96 20.69 19.42
C GLY A 17 -8.75 21.77 20.18
N GLU A 18 -9.92 22.16 19.67
CA GLU A 18 -10.66 23.32 20.20
C GLU A 18 -11.73 22.93 21.22
N VAL A 19 -12.30 21.74 21.12
CA VAL A 19 -13.44 21.33 21.94
C VAL A 19 -13.04 20.27 22.97
N ILE A 20 -12.27 19.26 22.56
CA ILE A 20 -11.97 18.11 23.41
C ILE A 20 -10.73 18.34 24.25
N ALA A 21 -9.60 18.72 23.63
CA ALA A 21 -8.31 18.86 24.29
C ALA A 21 -8.31 19.80 25.52
N PRO A 22 -9.02 20.96 25.52
CA PRO A 22 -9.04 21.85 26.69
C PRO A 22 -9.72 21.25 27.92
N GLY A 23 -10.57 20.23 27.76
CA GLY A 23 -11.27 19.56 28.85
C GLY A 23 -10.53 18.37 29.45
N LEU A 24 -9.36 18.02 28.92
CA LEU A 24 -8.58 16.86 29.35
C LEU A 24 -7.77 17.19 30.61
N THR A 25 -7.96 16.40 31.65
CA THR A 25 -7.36 16.66 32.98
C THR A 25 -6.25 15.69 33.36
N SER A 26 -6.10 14.57 32.64
CA SER A 26 -5.06 13.58 32.88
C SER A 26 -3.97 13.64 31.83
N ALA A 27 -2.72 13.43 32.24
CA ALA A 27 -1.57 13.39 31.33
C ALA A 27 -1.74 12.35 30.22
N PHE A 28 -2.28 11.16 30.55
CA PHE A 28 -2.60 10.12 29.58
C PHE A 28 -3.60 10.57 28.51
N ALA A 29 -4.65 11.31 28.91
CA ALA A 29 -5.65 11.80 27.96
C ALA A 29 -5.06 12.87 27.03
N VAL A 30 -4.22 13.76 27.57
CA VAL A 30 -3.51 14.77 26.78
C VAL A 30 -2.58 14.11 25.76
N ASP A 31 -1.78 13.14 26.18
CA ASP A 31 -0.87 12.37 25.31
C ASP A 31 -1.64 11.59 24.22
N SER A 32 -2.75 10.95 24.59
CA SER A 32 -3.64 10.27 23.63
C SER A 32 -4.22 11.24 22.61
N ALA A 33 -4.66 12.43 23.03
CA ALA A 33 -5.19 13.45 22.12
C ALA A 33 -4.11 13.99 21.17
N GLN A 34 -2.89 14.20 21.65
CA GLN A 34 -1.75 14.57 20.80
C GLN A 34 -1.43 13.48 19.77
N THR A 35 -1.43 12.22 20.19
CA THR A 35 -1.25 11.08 19.28
C THR A 35 -2.34 11.03 18.21
N VAL A 36 -3.61 11.23 18.58
CA VAL A 36 -4.73 11.27 17.64
C VAL A 36 -4.61 12.46 16.69
N GLN A 37 -4.14 13.62 17.17
CA GLN A 37 -3.92 14.79 16.34
C GLN A 37 -2.84 14.52 15.27
N MET A 38 -1.69 13.96 15.67
CA MET A 38 -0.62 13.56 14.76
C MET A 38 -1.12 12.52 13.73
N LEU A 39 -1.96 11.59 14.16
CA LEU A 39 -2.60 10.60 13.31
C LEU A 39 -3.48 11.22 12.23
N LEU A 40 -4.32 12.18 12.62
CA LEU A 40 -5.21 12.88 11.70
C LEU A 40 -4.42 13.76 10.71
N GLU A 41 -3.31 14.36 11.15
CA GLU A 41 -2.40 15.14 10.29
C GLU A 41 -1.71 14.25 9.26
N SER A 42 -1.14 13.13 9.71
CA SER A 42 -0.56 12.11 8.82
C SER A 42 -1.60 11.64 7.80
N LEU A 43 -2.81 11.36 8.26
CA LEU A 43 -3.88 10.88 7.40
C LEU A 43 -4.32 11.94 6.36
N ALA A 44 -4.43 13.21 6.75
CA ALA A 44 -4.75 14.28 5.81
C ALA A 44 -3.66 14.42 4.73
N SER A 45 -2.38 14.35 5.13
CA SER A 45 -1.26 14.39 4.19
C SER A 45 -1.22 13.19 3.24
N GLU A 46 -1.55 11.98 3.73
CA GLU A 46 -1.66 10.79 2.89
C GLU A 46 -2.83 10.92 1.91
N TRP A 47 -3.97 11.42 2.36
CA TRP A 47 -5.16 11.60 1.53
C TRP A 47 -4.92 12.56 0.36
N ASP A 48 -4.19 13.65 0.57
CA ASP A 48 -3.85 14.64 -0.46
C ASP A 48 -3.06 14.01 -1.63
N THR A 49 -2.28 12.95 -1.37
CA THR A 49 -1.44 12.28 -2.38
C THR A 49 -1.96 10.90 -2.77
N ALA A 50 -3.06 10.43 -2.18
CA ALA A 50 -3.56 9.08 -2.32
C ALA A 50 -3.98 8.76 -3.77
N ALA A 51 -4.69 9.67 -4.43
CA ALA A 51 -5.14 9.45 -5.81
C ALA A 51 -3.96 9.31 -6.78
N GLU A 52 -2.95 10.19 -6.67
CA GLU A 52 -1.74 10.12 -7.49
C GLU A 52 -0.94 8.84 -7.20
N SER A 53 -0.75 8.51 -5.93
CA SER A 53 -0.02 7.31 -5.50
C SER A 53 -0.69 6.02 -6.00
N LEU A 54 -2.02 5.92 -5.86
CA LEU A 54 -2.78 4.79 -6.37
C LEU A 54 -2.70 4.70 -7.90
N SER A 55 -2.77 5.83 -8.60
CA SER A 55 -2.66 5.86 -10.07
C SER A 55 -1.30 5.37 -10.56
N ARG A 56 -0.21 5.83 -9.95
CA ARG A 56 1.16 5.37 -10.27
C ARG A 56 1.35 3.88 -9.95
N ASP A 57 0.75 3.41 -8.87
CA ASP A 57 0.75 1.98 -8.52
C ASP A 57 -0.05 1.16 -9.53
N SER A 58 -1.22 1.65 -9.99
CA SER A 58 -1.98 1.00 -11.09
C SER A 58 -1.12 0.84 -12.34
N GLU A 59 -0.41 1.91 -12.74
CA GLU A 59 0.46 1.90 -13.92
C GLU A 59 1.60 0.87 -13.78
N THR A 60 2.22 0.83 -12.61
CA THR A 60 3.30 -0.13 -12.30
C THR A 60 2.78 -1.57 -12.35
N LEU A 61 1.64 -1.85 -11.71
CA LEU A 61 1.01 -3.17 -11.70
C LEU A 61 0.59 -3.62 -13.10
N ARG A 62 0.04 -2.71 -13.92
CA ARG A 62 -0.32 -2.99 -15.32
C ARG A 62 0.91 -3.30 -16.16
N SER A 63 2.00 -2.56 -15.98
CA SER A 63 3.27 -2.84 -16.66
C SER A 63 3.81 -4.23 -16.30
N LEU A 64 3.80 -4.59 -15.01
CA LEU A 64 4.22 -5.92 -14.55
C LEU A 64 3.33 -7.04 -15.09
N LEU A 65 2.01 -6.85 -15.09
CA LEU A 65 1.05 -7.82 -15.63
C LEU A 65 1.20 -7.98 -17.16
N SER A 66 1.45 -6.90 -17.89
CA SER A 66 1.72 -6.95 -19.34
C SER A 66 2.97 -7.79 -19.62
N ALA A 67 4.07 -7.52 -18.92
CA ALA A 67 5.30 -8.28 -19.05
C ALA A 67 5.11 -9.76 -18.67
N ALA A 68 4.29 -10.03 -17.65
CA ALA A 68 3.97 -11.39 -17.25
C ALA A 68 3.13 -12.13 -18.30
N GLY A 69 2.12 -11.49 -18.89
CA GLY A 69 1.32 -12.06 -19.97
C GLY A 69 2.16 -12.43 -21.19
N GLU A 70 3.11 -11.56 -21.56
CA GLU A 70 4.09 -11.84 -22.62
C GLU A 70 5.01 -13.02 -22.28
N ALA A 71 5.50 -13.10 -21.04
CA ALA A 71 6.35 -14.20 -20.59
C ALA A 71 5.61 -15.54 -20.60
N LEU A 72 4.36 -15.57 -20.11
CA LEU A 72 3.52 -16.77 -20.10
C LEU A 72 3.16 -17.24 -21.51
N THR A 73 2.83 -16.32 -22.42
CA THR A 73 2.46 -16.66 -23.81
C THR A 73 3.61 -17.36 -24.55
N ASN A 74 4.85 -16.96 -24.25
CA ASN A 74 6.06 -17.48 -24.87
C ASN A 74 6.69 -18.66 -24.11
N ALA A 75 6.06 -19.15 -23.03
CA ALA A 75 6.63 -20.19 -22.18
C ALA A 75 6.70 -21.56 -22.92
N PRO A 76 7.79 -22.34 -22.77
CA PRO A 76 7.90 -23.65 -23.37
C PRO A 76 7.09 -24.71 -22.59
N ALA A 77 6.27 -25.46 -23.34
CA ALA A 77 5.43 -26.61 -22.95
C ALA A 77 4.04 -26.31 -22.35
N GLY A 78 2.99 -26.84 -23.01
CA GLY A 78 1.67 -27.06 -22.41
C GLY A 78 0.79 -25.82 -22.22
N ASN A 79 0.79 -24.89 -23.18
CA ASN A 79 0.12 -23.57 -23.14
C ASN A 79 -1.39 -23.56 -22.78
N GLU A 80 -2.07 -24.71 -22.77
CA GLU A 80 -3.51 -24.77 -22.55
C GLU A 80 -3.93 -24.55 -21.09
N SER A 81 -3.09 -24.95 -20.13
CA SER A 81 -3.35 -24.67 -18.69
C SER A 81 -3.09 -23.22 -18.31
N LEU A 82 -2.25 -22.51 -19.08
CA LEU A 82 -1.90 -21.10 -18.84
C LEU A 82 -2.85 -20.12 -19.56
N ARG A 83 -3.55 -20.58 -20.60
CA ARG A 83 -4.53 -19.77 -21.36
C ARG A 83 -5.54 -19.02 -20.46
N PRO A 84 -6.17 -19.64 -19.45
CA PRO A 84 -7.11 -18.93 -18.58
C PRO A 84 -6.45 -17.74 -17.86
N LEU A 85 -5.22 -17.90 -17.38
CA LEU A 85 -4.50 -16.84 -16.69
C LEU A 85 -4.07 -15.73 -17.66
N VAL A 86 -3.60 -16.08 -18.86
CA VAL A 86 -3.28 -15.09 -19.90
C VAL A 86 -4.54 -14.31 -20.31
N SER A 87 -5.68 -14.98 -20.49
CA SER A 87 -6.96 -14.32 -20.78
C SER A 87 -7.42 -13.41 -19.64
N GLU A 88 -7.22 -13.80 -18.38
CA GLU A 88 -7.53 -12.95 -17.23
C GLU A 88 -6.63 -11.71 -17.22
N ILE A 89 -5.32 -11.86 -17.46
CA ILE A 89 -4.39 -10.73 -17.59
C ILE A 89 -4.85 -9.77 -18.70
N GLU A 90 -5.12 -10.29 -19.90
CA GLU A 90 -5.61 -9.48 -21.02
C GLU A 90 -6.95 -8.80 -20.72
N HIS A 91 -7.84 -9.47 -19.99
CA HIS A 91 -9.11 -8.89 -19.56
C HIS A 91 -8.88 -7.73 -18.58
N ARG A 92 -8.01 -7.92 -17.58
CA ARG A 92 -7.67 -6.89 -16.57
C ARG A 92 -6.93 -5.69 -17.16
N LEU A 93 -6.11 -5.91 -18.18
CA LEU A 93 -5.42 -4.83 -18.88
C LEU A 93 -6.36 -4.08 -19.82
N ARG A 94 -7.33 -4.76 -20.45
CA ARG A 94 -8.37 -4.12 -21.28
C ARG A 94 -9.48 -3.47 -20.49
N ASP A 95 -9.68 -3.85 -19.23
CA ASP A 95 -10.53 -3.12 -18.31
C ASP A 95 -9.85 -1.78 -18.00
N ASP A 96 -9.96 -0.89 -18.98
CA ASP A 96 -9.37 0.45 -19.04
C ASP A 96 -10.21 1.41 -18.20
N GLY A 97 -10.74 0.90 -17.08
CA GLY A 97 -11.68 1.55 -16.20
C GLY A 97 -11.40 3.04 -16.16
N THR A 98 -12.27 3.77 -16.84
CA THR A 98 -12.56 5.21 -16.80
C THR A 98 -11.68 6.07 -15.91
N THR A 99 -11.33 7.24 -16.47
CA THR A 99 -10.69 8.49 -16.00
C THR A 99 -10.98 9.00 -14.57
N SER A 100 -11.65 8.21 -13.74
CA SER A 100 -12.01 8.51 -12.37
C SER A 100 -10.78 8.59 -11.48
N LEU A 101 -10.71 9.70 -10.76
CA LEU A 101 -9.72 9.95 -9.70
C LEU A 101 -10.31 9.66 -8.31
N MET A 102 -11.45 8.96 -8.24
CA MET A 102 -12.02 8.55 -6.96
C MET A 102 -11.12 7.50 -6.30
N ILE A 103 -10.62 7.83 -5.10
CA ILE A 103 -9.71 6.97 -4.32
C ILE A 103 -10.28 5.57 -4.12
N SER A 104 -11.58 5.43 -3.85
CA SER A 104 -12.23 4.12 -3.66
C SER A 104 -12.19 3.24 -4.91
N GLU A 105 -12.35 3.84 -6.09
CA GLU A 105 -12.31 3.12 -7.36
C GLU A 105 -10.87 2.75 -7.73
N LEU A 106 -9.93 3.67 -7.53
CA LEU A 106 -8.50 3.43 -7.71
C LEU A 106 -8.00 2.31 -6.79
N ALA A 107 -8.41 2.31 -5.51
CA ALA A 107 -8.04 1.28 -4.55
C ALA A 107 -8.62 -0.10 -4.94
N SER A 108 -9.89 -0.15 -5.35
CA SER A 108 -10.54 -1.38 -5.81
C SER A 108 -9.84 -1.98 -7.04
N ARG A 109 -9.45 -1.13 -8.00
CA ARG A 109 -8.70 -1.52 -9.19
C ARG A 109 -7.32 -2.05 -8.84
N ASN A 110 -6.56 -1.35 -7.98
CA ASN A 110 -5.25 -1.84 -7.54
C ASN A 110 -5.36 -3.18 -6.82
N GLY A 111 -6.39 -3.37 -5.99
CA GLY A 111 -6.67 -4.67 -5.37
C GLY A 111 -6.88 -5.79 -6.39
N SER A 112 -7.64 -5.52 -7.45
CA SER A 112 -7.90 -6.49 -8.52
C SER A 112 -6.63 -6.83 -9.33
N LEU A 113 -5.82 -5.81 -9.66
CA LEU A 113 -4.54 -6.00 -10.35
C LEU A 113 -3.55 -6.80 -9.49
N ARG A 114 -3.51 -6.54 -8.18
CA ARG A 114 -2.67 -7.29 -7.22
C ARG A 114 -3.08 -8.76 -7.12
N ALA A 115 -4.36 -9.04 -6.99
CA ALA A 115 -4.85 -10.43 -6.94
C ALA A 115 -4.48 -11.21 -8.21
N THR A 116 -4.50 -10.54 -9.37
CA THR A 116 -4.04 -11.13 -10.64
C THR A 116 -2.53 -11.37 -10.62
N LEU A 117 -1.75 -10.41 -10.12
CA LEU A 117 -0.29 -10.52 -10.00
C LEU A 117 0.13 -11.64 -9.04
N GLU A 118 -0.61 -11.84 -7.95
CA GLU A 118 -0.42 -12.95 -7.02
C GLU A 118 -0.64 -14.30 -7.71
N SER A 119 -1.70 -14.41 -8.50
CA SER A 119 -1.99 -15.62 -9.30
C SER A 119 -0.88 -15.92 -10.33
N VAL A 120 -0.32 -14.87 -10.94
CA VAL A 120 0.85 -14.96 -11.82
C VAL A 120 2.07 -15.47 -11.07
N LEU A 121 2.37 -14.92 -9.90
CA LEU A 121 3.54 -15.33 -9.11
C LEU A 121 3.47 -16.81 -8.74
N VAL A 122 2.31 -17.29 -8.28
CA VAL A 122 2.10 -18.72 -7.99
C VAL A 122 2.41 -19.57 -9.23
N THR A 123 1.95 -19.13 -10.40
CA THR A 123 2.22 -19.83 -11.66
C THR A 123 3.69 -19.78 -12.07
N PHE A 124 4.38 -18.67 -11.79
CA PHE A 124 5.81 -18.52 -12.04
C PHE A 124 6.64 -19.46 -11.18
N GLU A 125 6.30 -19.67 -9.91
CA GLU A 125 7.01 -20.62 -9.04
C GLU A 125 7.02 -22.05 -9.62
N ASP A 126 5.92 -22.46 -10.28
CA ASP A 126 5.84 -23.77 -10.92
C ASP A 126 6.71 -23.89 -12.17
N GLN A 127 7.02 -22.77 -12.84
CA GLN A 127 7.71 -22.71 -14.13
C GLN A 127 9.19 -22.28 -14.03
N THR A 128 9.59 -21.66 -12.93
CA THR A 128 10.96 -21.18 -12.69
C THR A 128 11.98 -22.32 -12.72
N GLY A 129 13.15 -22.04 -13.31
CA GLY A 129 14.27 -22.98 -13.39
C GLY A 129 14.11 -24.07 -14.46
N ARG A 130 13.08 -23.98 -15.31
CA ARG A 130 12.90 -24.87 -16.47
C ARG A 130 13.65 -24.31 -17.69
N PRO A 131 14.17 -25.16 -18.59
CA PRO A 131 14.77 -24.66 -19.84
C PRO A 131 13.77 -23.80 -20.62
N GLY A 132 14.14 -22.56 -20.97
CA GLY A 132 13.26 -21.62 -21.66
C GLY A 132 12.38 -20.75 -20.75
N SER A 133 12.57 -20.79 -19.41
CA SER A 133 11.87 -19.93 -18.45
C SER A 133 12.55 -18.58 -18.21
N GLU A 134 13.55 -18.17 -19.01
CA GLU A 134 14.40 -17.02 -18.69
C GLU A 134 13.60 -15.72 -18.58
N LYS A 135 12.59 -15.53 -19.46
CA LYS A 135 11.68 -14.39 -19.38
C LYS A 135 10.77 -14.43 -18.15
N ILE A 136 10.33 -15.62 -17.74
CA ILE A 136 9.53 -15.80 -16.53
C ILE A 136 10.36 -15.39 -15.31
N ASP A 137 11.60 -15.87 -15.24
CA ASP A 137 12.51 -15.58 -14.14
C ASP A 137 12.86 -14.09 -14.06
N GLU A 138 13.06 -13.44 -15.21
CA GLU A 138 13.29 -11.99 -15.28
C GLU A 138 12.09 -11.20 -14.72
N VAL A 139 10.87 -11.50 -15.19
CA VAL A 139 9.67 -10.80 -14.74
C VAL A 139 9.39 -11.08 -13.26
N ARG A 140 9.59 -12.32 -12.81
CA ARG A 140 9.47 -12.72 -11.41
C ARG A 140 10.36 -11.87 -10.49
N ILE A 141 11.63 -11.66 -10.86
CA ILE A 141 12.56 -10.80 -10.10
C ILE A 141 12.05 -9.36 -10.03
N ARG A 142 11.53 -8.82 -11.13
CA ARG A 142 10.96 -7.46 -11.17
C ARG A 142 9.75 -7.34 -10.25
N ILE A 143 8.86 -8.33 -10.24
CA ILE A 143 7.70 -8.37 -9.34
C ILE A 143 8.15 -8.39 -7.88
N TYR A 144 9.09 -9.26 -7.50
CA TYR A 144 9.61 -9.30 -6.13
C TYR A 144 10.29 -8.00 -5.70
N LYS A 145 11.05 -7.37 -6.60
CA LYS A 145 11.65 -6.06 -6.34
C LYS A 145 10.56 -5.02 -6.04
N HIS A 146 9.51 -4.95 -6.86
CA HIS A 146 8.39 -4.05 -6.63
C HIS A 146 7.70 -4.33 -5.28
N LEU A 147 7.40 -5.60 -4.97
CA LEU A 147 6.79 -5.97 -3.69
C LEU A 147 7.66 -5.57 -2.49
N LYS A 148 8.99 -5.72 -2.60
CA LYS A 148 9.93 -5.28 -1.56
C LYS A 148 9.95 -3.76 -1.41
N GLU A 149 9.89 -3.02 -2.51
CA GLU A 149 9.81 -1.55 -2.50
C GLU A 149 8.50 -1.06 -1.87
N VAL A 150 7.38 -1.70 -2.20
CA VAL A 150 6.07 -1.41 -1.59
C VAL A 150 6.09 -1.71 -0.09
N ALA A 151 6.63 -2.85 0.32
CA ALA A 151 6.76 -3.21 1.73
C ALA A 151 7.68 -2.24 2.50
N ALA A 152 8.81 -1.85 1.93
CA ALA A 152 9.78 -0.93 2.55
C ALA A 152 9.25 0.50 2.69
N ARG A 153 8.37 0.94 1.77
CA ARG A 153 7.67 2.22 1.90
C ARG A 153 6.68 2.24 3.06
N GLY A 154 6.40 1.08 3.68
CA GLY A 154 5.57 0.98 4.88
C GLY A 154 4.21 1.61 4.64
N TRP A 155 3.55 1.24 3.54
CA TRP A 155 2.25 1.78 3.17
C TRP A 155 1.29 1.73 4.35
N SER A 156 0.92 2.89 4.87
CA SER A 156 -0.35 3.11 5.54
C SER A 156 -1.17 3.95 4.58
N PHE A 157 -2.45 3.72 4.38
CA PHE A 157 -3.31 2.65 4.80
C PHE A 157 -3.99 2.23 3.44
N TRP A 158 -4.34 0.97 3.24
CA TRP A 158 -5.00 0.33 4.34
C TRP A 158 -4.31 -0.87 5.03
N ASP A 159 -2.98 -0.83 5.22
CA ASP A 159 -2.28 -1.64 6.23
C ASP A 159 -2.07 -0.89 7.57
N VAL A 160 -2.86 -1.28 8.58
CA VAL A 160 -2.81 -0.79 9.98
C VAL A 160 -1.49 -1.18 10.68
N SER A 161 -0.73 -2.12 10.12
CA SER A 161 0.53 -2.63 10.69
C SER A 161 1.70 -1.65 10.57
N SER A 162 1.71 -0.78 9.55
CA SER A 162 2.83 0.11 9.24
C SER A 162 2.81 1.44 10.02
N PHE A 163 1.62 1.96 10.33
CA PHE A 163 1.46 3.07 11.27
C PHE A 163 1.88 2.63 12.70
N ARG A 164 1.52 1.40 13.09
CA ARG A 164 1.91 0.81 14.39
C ARG A 164 3.41 0.56 14.53
N GLY A 165 4.10 0.15 13.47
CA GLY A 165 5.54 -0.05 13.50
C GLY A 165 6.33 1.24 13.77
N ARG A 166 5.84 2.39 13.28
CA ARG A 166 6.49 3.70 13.49
C ARG A 166 6.22 4.28 14.89
N MET A 167 5.01 4.12 15.43
CA MET A 167 4.74 4.48 16.83
C MET A 167 5.53 3.60 17.82
N ALA A 168 5.75 2.33 17.50
CA ALA A 168 6.59 1.44 18.31
C ALA A 168 8.06 1.89 18.37
N ALA A 169 8.59 2.46 17.27
CA ALA A 169 9.96 2.99 17.21
C ALA A 169 10.13 4.30 17.98
N ILE A 170 9.11 5.17 17.98
CA ILE A 170 9.12 6.44 18.72
C ILE A 170 9.05 6.18 20.23
N ASN A 171 8.15 5.30 20.69
CA ASN A 171 8.02 4.94 22.11
C ASN A 171 9.21 4.13 22.66
N SER A 172 10.05 3.56 21.80
CA SER A 172 11.28 2.86 22.21
C SER A 172 12.53 3.76 22.19
N ALA A 173 12.46 4.93 21.56
CA ALA A 173 13.53 5.94 21.58
C ALA A 173 13.50 6.83 22.83
N ASP A 174 12.32 7.11 23.39
CA ASP A 174 12.16 7.90 24.63
C ASP A 174 12.48 7.12 25.93
N GLY A 175 12.82 5.83 25.84
CA GLY A 175 13.11 4.97 26.99
C GLY A 175 14.60 4.85 27.37
N VAL A 176 15.51 5.61 26.75
CA VAL A 176 16.97 5.40 26.91
C VAL A 176 17.73 6.61 27.46
N ASP A 177 17.06 7.62 28.05
CA ASP A 177 17.79 8.73 28.69
C ASP A 177 17.13 9.31 29.95
N ASP A 178 16.90 8.46 30.97
CA ASP A 178 16.68 8.98 32.34
C ASP A 178 17.24 8.03 33.42
N SER A 179 18.39 7.41 33.17
CA SER A 179 19.01 6.49 34.13
C SER A 179 20.54 6.53 34.12
N ARG A 180 21.13 7.73 34.08
CA ARG A 180 22.55 7.94 34.42
C ARG A 180 22.88 9.43 34.55
N GLU A 181 22.58 10.01 35.71
CA GLU A 181 23.49 10.92 36.44
C GLU A 181 22.88 11.33 37.80
N SER A 182 22.98 10.45 38.79
CA SER A 182 23.24 10.88 40.17
C SER A 182 23.98 9.77 40.92
N VAL A 183 25.31 9.80 40.80
CA VAL A 183 26.19 9.26 41.84
C VAL A 183 26.89 10.47 42.43
N GLY A 184 26.36 10.92 43.56
CA GLY A 184 27.03 11.76 44.55
C GLY A 184 27.00 11.03 45.88
#